data_AF-A0A8T4ZPE4-F1
#
_entry.id   AF-A0A8T4ZPE4-F1
#
_cell.length_a   1.000
_cell.length_b   1.000
_cell.length_c   1.000
_cell.angle_alpha   90.00
_cell.angle_beta   90.00
_cell.angle_gamma   90.00
#
_symmetry.space_group_name_H-M   'P 1'
#
loop_
_entity.id
_entity.type
_entity.pdbx_description
1 polymer ?
#
loop_
_entity_poly.entity_id
_entity_poly.type
_entity_poly.pdbx_seq_one_letter_code
_entity_poly.pdbx_strand_id
1 'polypeptide(L)'
;MAVTLLKKQIGVWVDAAVWHAYRELCSKERFRPAEAIEKFLQLVLHEKSVASVLSWMDMAGKAQGFEAYVRVLLNWYKNGKLWMYVTDEDEAPIEPMLLEALKHAMDPELRREIEEALTKTQEKNGGN
;
A
#
# COMPACT_ATOMS: atom_id res chain seq x y z
N MET A 1 14.13 11.02 -23.20
CA MET A 1 14.03 10.83 -21.73
C MET A 1 12.74 11.47 -21.28
N ALA A 2 11.75 10.68 -20.83
CA ALA A 2 10.50 11.21 -20.33
C ALA A 2 10.68 11.65 -18.88
N VAL A 3 10.48 12.94 -18.61
CA VAL A 3 10.50 13.49 -17.24
C VAL A 3 9.21 13.04 -16.57
N THR A 4 9.28 12.05 -15.69
CA THR A 4 8.16 11.63 -14.85
C THR A 4 7.87 12.75 -13.84
N LEU A 5 6.86 13.56 -14.13
CA LEU A 5 6.39 14.62 -13.24
C LEU A 5 5.69 13.97 -12.04
N LEU A 6 6.38 13.91 -10.90
CA LEU A 6 5.79 13.44 -9.65
C LEU A 6 4.87 14.53 -9.07
N LYS A 7 3.66 14.15 -8.65
CA LYS A 7 2.73 15.06 -7.95
C LYS A 7 2.51 14.59 -6.52
N LYS A 8 2.61 15.53 -5.56
CA LYS A 8 2.31 15.27 -4.15
C LYS A 8 0.80 15.39 -3.92
N GLN A 9 0.16 14.32 -3.45
CA GLN A 9 -1.24 14.29 -3.05
C GLN A 9 -1.33 13.60 -1.68
N ILE A 10 -1.89 14.28 -0.67
CA ILE A 10 -2.05 13.76 0.70
C ILE A 10 -0.71 13.18 1.24
N GLY A 11 0.37 13.95 1.08
CA GLY A 11 1.70 13.53 1.55
C GLY A 11 2.41 12.47 0.69
N VAL A 12 1.76 11.85 -0.29
CA VAL A 12 2.34 10.78 -1.13
C VAL A 12 2.71 11.32 -2.52
N TRP A 13 3.88 10.93 -3.01
CA TRP A 13 4.29 11.19 -4.39
C TRP A 13 3.67 10.14 -5.30
N VAL A 14 2.84 10.59 -6.23
CA VAL A 14 2.16 9.73 -7.21
C VAL A 14 2.68 10.07 -8.60
N ASP A 15 2.93 9.04 -9.39
CA ASP A 15 3.23 9.17 -10.81
C ASP A 15 2.14 9.95 -11.55
N ALA A 16 2.53 10.84 -12.48
CA ALA A 16 1.56 11.68 -13.20
C ALA A 16 0.55 10.89 -14.03
N ALA A 17 0.97 9.79 -14.66
CA ALA A 17 0.08 8.97 -15.48
C ALA A 17 -0.93 8.23 -14.59
N VAL A 18 -0.48 7.71 -13.45
CA VAL A 18 -1.34 7.09 -12.43
C VAL A 18 -2.34 8.11 -11.89
N TRP A 19 -1.88 9.32 -11.55
CA TRP A 19 -2.75 10.39 -11.07
C TRP A 19 -3.77 10.84 -12.13
N HIS A 20 -3.38 10.87 -13.40
CA HIS A 20 -4.28 11.19 -14.49
C HIS A 20 -5.38 10.15 -14.64
N ALA A 21 -5.01 8.86 -14.74
CA ALA A 21 -5.96 7.76 -14.85
C ALA A 21 -6.93 7.72 -13.65
N TYR A 22 -6.42 7.95 -12.44
CA TYR A 22 -7.24 8.03 -11.25
C TYR A 22 -8.27 9.17 -11.31
N ARG A 23 -7.86 10.37 -11.72
CA ARG A 23 -8.78 11.51 -11.88
C ARG A 23 -9.86 11.23 -12.91
N GLU A 24 -9.51 10.61 -14.04
CA GLU A 24 -10.50 10.22 -15.05
C GLU A 24 -11.51 9.24 -14.50
N LEU A 25 -11.06 8.24 -13.73
CA LEU A 25 -11.94 7.27 -13.07
C LEU A 25 -12.89 7.97 -12.09
N CYS A 26 -12.36 8.83 -11.20
CA CYS A 26 -13.20 9.59 -10.28
C CYS A 26 -14.23 10.46 -11.00
N SER A 27 -13.83 11.11 -12.09
CA SER A 27 -14.74 11.94 -12.88
C SER A 27 -15.88 11.14 -13.51
N LYS A 28 -15.61 9.92 -13.99
CA LYS A 28 -16.64 9.02 -14.55
C LYS A 28 -17.66 8.62 -13.48
N GLU A 29 -17.17 8.33 -12.28
CA GLU A 29 -18.00 7.94 -11.13
C GLU A 29 -18.54 9.13 -10.33
N ARG A 30 -18.38 10.36 -10.84
CA ARG A 30 -18.81 11.64 -10.22
C ARG A 30 -18.26 11.89 -8.82
N PHE A 31 -17.09 11.33 -8.52
CA PHE A 31 -16.35 11.58 -7.30
C PHE A 31 -15.32 12.69 -7.48
N ARG A 32 -15.11 13.48 -6.43
CA ARG A 32 -13.84 14.19 -6.28
C ARG A 32 -12.75 13.18 -5.91
N PRO A 33 -11.52 13.30 -6.43
CA PRO A 33 -10.43 12.39 -6.07
C PRO A 33 -10.21 12.23 -4.56
N ALA A 34 -10.33 13.33 -3.79
CA ALA A 34 -10.24 13.27 -2.33
C ALA A 34 -11.40 12.46 -1.70
N GLU A 35 -12.63 12.69 -2.17
CA GLU A 35 -13.83 12.00 -1.67
C GLU A 35 -13.77 10.48 -1.91
N ALA A 36 -13.25 10.05 -3.05
CA ALA A 36 -13.07 8.62 -3.33
C ALA A 36 -12.03 7.97 -2.41
N ILE A 37 -10.95 8.68 -2.06
CA ILE A 37 -9.96 8.22 -1.08
C ILE A 37 -10.61 8.16 0.32
N GLU A 38 -11.30 9.21 0.74
CA GLU A 38 -11.97 9.28 2.05
C GLU A 38 -12.98 8.14 2.24
N LYS A 39 -13.83 7.87 1.24
CA LYS A 39 -14.80 6.76 1.31
C LYS A 39 -14.13 5.39 1.37
N PHE A 40 -13.04 5.20 0.63
CA PHE A 40 -12.27 3.97 0.70
C PHE A 40 -11.66 3.77 2.10
N LEU A 41 -11.08 4.82 2.68
CA LEU A 41 -10.50 4.78 4.03
C LEU A 41 -11.57 4.50 5.08
N GLN A 42 -12.74 5.13 5.00
CA GLN A 42 -13.87 4.84 5.89
C GLN A 42 -14.27 3.36 5.84
N LEU A 43 -14.30 2.77 4.64
CA LEU A 43 -14.64 1.37 4.44
C LEU A 43 -13.60 0.42 5.08
N VAL A 44 -12.32 0.74 4.91
CA VAL A 44 -11.20 0.00 5.53
C VAL A 44 -11.25 0.07 7.05
N LEU A 45 -11.54 1.24 7.61
CA LEU A 45 -11.62 1.45 9.05
C LEU A 45 -12.83 0.74 9.66
N HIS A 46 -13.98 0.75 8.98
CA HIS A 46 -15.18 0.04 9.42
C HIS A 46 -14.98 -1.48 9.50
N GLU A 47 -14.32 -2.07 8.49
CA GLU A 47 -14.06 -3.51 8.42
C GLU A 47 -12.86 -3.95 9.28
N LYS A 48 -12.17 -3.01 9.95
CA LYS A 48 -10.96 -3.22 10.78
C LYS A 48 -9.81 -3.94 10.07
N SER A 49 -9.88 -4.08 8.75
CA SER A 49 -8.94 -4.89 7.96
C SER A 49 -9.02 -4.52 6.49
N VAL A 50 -7.90 -4.03 5.96
CA VAL A 50 -7.69 -3.86 4.51
C VAL A 50 -7.86 -5.19 3.77
N ALA A 51 -7.46 -6.32 4.39
CA ALA A 51 -7.62 -7.65 3.81
C ALA A 51 -9.10 -8.04 3.67
N SER A 52 -9.95 -7.66 4.63
CA SER A 52 -11.40 -7.87 4.54
C SER A 52 -12.03 -7.05 3.42
N VAL A 53 -11.62 -5.78 3.25
CA VAL A 53 -12.05 -4.93 2.14
C VAL A 53 -11.57 -5.47 0.80
N LEU A 54 -10.32 -5.91 0.71
CA LEU A 54 -9.76 -6.51 -0.50
C LEU A 54 -10.44 -7.84 -0.84
N SER A 55 -10.80 -8.66 0.16
CA SER A 55 -11.61 -9.87 0.01
C SER A 55 -13.04 -9.56 -0.44
N TRP A 56 -13.64 -8.45 0.02
CA TRP A 56 -14.96 -7.99 -0.45
C TRP A 56 -14.91 -7.48 -1.89
N MET A 57 -13.81 -6.81 -2.26
CA MET A 57 -13.53 -6.38 -3.63
C MET A 57 -13.05 -7.53 -4.54
N ASP A 58 -12.79 -8.72 -3.99
CA ASP A 58 -12.36 -9.91 -4.73
C ASP A 58 -13.49 -10.48 -5.63
N MET A 59 -14.75 -10.09 -5.38
CA MET A 59 -15.84 -10.27 -6.34
C MET A 59 -15.64 -9.46 -7.65
N ALA A 60 -14.62 -8.60 -7.73
CA ALA A 60 -14.31 -7.76 -8.90
C ALA A 60 -12.90 -7.95 -9.49
N GLY A 61 -12.18 -9.05 -9.16
CA GLY A 61 -10.97 -9.49 -9.88
C GLY A 61 -9.68 -8.73 -9.54
N LYS A 62 -9.06 -8.98 -8.36
CA LYS A 62 -8.07 -8.08 -7.75
C LYS A 62 -6.77 -8.70 -7.19
N ALA A 63 -6.26 -9.81 -7.72
CA ALA A 63 -4.92 -10.30 -7.33
C ALA A 63 -3.82 -9.21 -7.48
N GLN A 64 -3.91 -8.36 -8.51
CA GLN A 64 -2.92 -7.30 -8.78
C GLN A 64 -2.92 -6.15 -7.76
N GLY A 65 -4.06 -5.86 -7.11
CA GLY A 65 -4.17 -4.74 -6.18
C GLY A 65 -3.47 -5.01 -4.84
N PHE A 66 -3.57 -6.25 -4.37
CA PHE A 66 -2.89 -6.70 -3.16
C PHE A 66 -1.37 -6.73 -3.37
N GLU A 67 -0.90 -7.30 -4.49
CA GLU A 67 0.53 -7.33 -4.81
C GLU A 67 1.14 -5.92 -4.90
N ALA A 68 0.46 -4.98 -5.54
CA ALA A 68 0.91 -3.60 -5.63
C ALA A 68 1.04 -2.95 -4.23
N TYR A 69 0.07 -3.18 -3.34
CA TYR A 69 0.12 -2.71 -1.96
C TYR A 69 1.33 -3.28 -1.21
N VAL A 70 1.54 -4.60 -1.28
CA VAL A 70 2.65 -5.28 -0.61
C VAL A 70 4.00 -4.81 -1.15
N ARG A 71 4.12 -4.59 -2.47
CA ARG A 71 5.35 -4.06 -3.09
C ARG A 71 5.69 -2.64 -2.58
N VAL A 72 4.69 -1.79 -2.32
CA VAL A 72 4.90 -0.46 -1.74
C VAL A 72 5.41 -0.56 -0.30
N LEU A 73 4.78 -1.38 0.54
CA LEU A 73 5.23 -1.61 1.91
C LEU A 73 6.67 -2.14 1.96
N LEU A 74 6.96 -3.13 1.11
CA LEU A 74 8.28 -3.74 1.01
C LEU A 74 9.34 -2.73 0.59
N ASN A 75 9.03 -1.88 -0.40
CA ASN A 75 9.95 -0.83 -0.83
C ASN A 75 10.21 0.18 0.30
N TRP A 76 9.18 0.60 1.03
CA TRP A 76 9.36 1.49 2.18
C TRP A 76 10.23 0.87 3.28
N TYR A 77 9.99 -0.39 3.61
CA TYR A 77 10.77 -1.11 4.61
C TYR A 77 12.24 -1.27 4.20
N LYS A 78 12.50 -1.67 2.94
CA LYS A 78 13.87 -1.76 2.37
C LYS A 78 14.61 -0.42 2.39
N ASN A 79 13.89 0.70 2.32
CA ASN A 79 14.44 2.05 2.37
C ASN A 79 14.44 2.68 3.77
N GLY A 80 14.18 1.90 4.83
CA GLY A 80 14.28 2.35 6.23
C GLY A 80 13.08 3.12 6.75
N LYS A 81 11.98 3.22 6.00
CA LYS A 81 10.71 3.71 6.54
C LYS A 81 10.02 2.55 7.26
N LEU A 82 10.01 2.62 8.59
CA LEU A 82 9.48 1.56 9.46
C LEU A 82 8.04 1.79 9.93
N TRP A 83 7.52 3.01 9.76
CA TRP A 83 6.20 3.42 10.24
C TRP A 83 5.45 4.16 9.15
N MET A 84 4.12 4.08 9.18
CA MET A 84 3.25 4.89 8.33
C MET A 84 2.04 5.38 9.10
N TYR A 85 1.62 6.60 8.79
CA TYR A 85 0.34 7.13 9.23
C TYR A 85 -0.79 6.28 8.63
N VAL A 86 -1.61 5.70 9.50
CA VAL A 86 -2.87 5.02 9.16
C VAL A 86 -4.02 6.03 9.21
N THR A 87 -3.91 7.01 10.11
CA THR A 87 -4.75 8.21 10.20
C THR A 87 -3.85 9.43 10.44
N ASP A 88 -4.41 10.65 10.47
CA ASP A 88 -3.64 11.87 10.79
C ASP A 88 -3.08 11.86 12.23
N GLU A 89 -3.56 10.94 13.08
CA GLU A 89 -3.18 10.83 14.49
C GLU A 89 -2.51 9.47 14.84
N ASP A 90 -2.71 8.44 14.02
CA ASP A 90 -2.23 7.07 14.28
C ASP A 90 -1.11 6.64 13.34
N GLU A 91 -0.01 6.15 13.91
CA GLU A 91 1.07 5.49 13.19
C GLU A 91 1.01 3.97 13.40
N ALA A 92 1.19 3.21 12.32
CA ALA A 92 1.37 1.76 12.38
C ALA A 92 2.76 1.35 11.89
N PRO A 93 3.39 0.34 12.54
CA PRO A 93 4.62 -0.24 12.07
C PRO A 93 4.39 -1.04 10.79
N ILE A 94 5.30 -0.89 9.83
CA ILE A 94 5.25 -1.56 8.52
C ILE A 94 5.60 -3.05 8.63
N GLU A 95 6.44 -3.43 9.59
CA GLU A 95 6.90 -4.82 9.76
C GLU A 95 5.75 -5.81 10.07
N PRO A 96 4.86 -5.56 11.05
CA PRO A 96 3.68 -6.41 11.26
C PRO A 96 2.75 -6.50 10.04
N MET A 97 2.67 -5.44 9.24
CA MET A 97 1.85 -5.43 8.01
C MET A 97 2.47 -6.33 6.93
N LEU A 98 3.81 -6.38 6.82
CA LEU A 98 4.52 -7.29 5.93
C LEU A 98 4.41 -8.75 6.38
N LEU A 99 4.46 -9.02 7.68
CA LEU A 99 4.23 -10.35 8.25
C LEU A 99 2.81 -10.84 7.99
N GLU A 100 1.81 -9.97 8.10
CA GLU A 100 0.43 -10.30 7.76
C GLU A 100 0.29 -10.55 6.25
N ALA A 101 0.92 -9.72 5.42
CA ALA A 101 0.90 -9.87 3.98
C ALA A 101 1.49 -11.21 3.50
N LEU A 102 2.50 -11.77 4.18
CA LEU A 102 3.07 -13.09 3.87
C LEU A 102 2.04 -14.23 3.90
N LYS A 103 1.01 -14.13 4.74
CA LYS A 103 -0.07 -15.13 4.82
C LYS A 103 -0.93 -15.16 3.56
N HIS A 104 -1.01 -14.05 2.85
CA HIS A 104 -1.92 -13.84 1.73
C HIS A 104 -1.21 -13.65 0.37
N ALA A 105 0.10 -13.44 0.35
CA ALA A 105 0.89 -13.33 -0.87
C ALA A 105 0.91 -14.66 -1.65
N MET A 106 0.28 -14.66 -2.83
CA MET A 106 0.24 -15.82 -3.73
C MET A 106 1.47 -15.90 -4.64
N ASP A 107 2.08 -14.76 -4.97
CA ASP A 107 3.33 -14.67 -5.74
C ASP A 107 4.53 -15.20 -4.92
N PRO A 108 5.16 -16.32 -5.36
CA PRO A 108 6.32 -16.89 -4.67
C PRO A 108 7.54 -15.97 -4.66
N GLU A 109 7.75 -15.14 -5.69
CA GLU A 109 8.87 -14.19 -5.72
C GLU A 109 8.65 -13.08 -4.70
N LEU A 110 7.44 -12.53 -4.65
CA LEU A 110 7.07 -11.52 -3.68
C LEU A 110 7.20 -12.02 -2.24
N ARG A 111 6.80 -13.27 -1.96
CA ARG A 111 7.01 -13.91 -0.64
C ARG A 111 8.48 -13.94 -0.26
N ARG A 112 9.34 -14.44 -1.15
CA ARG A 112 10.79 -14.51 -0.89
C ARG A 112 11.37 -13.14 -0.63
N GLU A 113 10.98 -12.12 -1.41
CA GLU A 113 11.49 -10.77 -1.20
C GLU A 113 11.10 -10.16 0.14
N ILE A 114 9.89 -10.46 0.65
CA ILE A 114 9.44 -10.02 1.98
C ILE A 114 10.25 -10.72 3.06
N GLU A 115 10.41 -12.04 2.97
CA GLU A 115 11.19 -12.84 3.92
C GLU A 115 12.64 -12.32 4.01
N GLU A 116 13.31 -12.14 2.87
CA GLU A 116 14.67 -11.61 2.83
C GLU A 116 14.80 -10.22 3.47
N ALA A 117 13.81 -9.34 3.22
CA ALA A 117 13.84 -7.99 3.76
C ALA A 117 13.66 -7.99 5.29
N LEU A 118 12.78 -8.85 5.81
CA LEU A 118 12.56 -9.01 7.25
C LEU A 118 13.79 -9.62 7.95
N THR A 119 14.42 -10.65 7.36
CA THR A 119 15.62 -11.28 7.93
C THR A 119 16.81 -10.31 7.99
N LYS A 120 17.10 -9.58 6.90
CA LYS A 120 18.24 -8.64 6.83
C LYS A 120 18.12 -7.48 7.83
N THR A 121 16.90 -7.04 8.13
CA THR A 121 16.67 -5.96 9.10
C THR A 121 16.83 -6.47 10.55
N GLN A 122 16.48 -7.73 10.83
CA GLN A 122 16.71 -8.32 12.15
C GLN A 122 18.20 -8.57 12.44
N GLU A 123 18.99 -8.99 11.45
CA GLU A 123 20.46 -9.10 11.60
C GLU A 123 21.11 -7.74 11.91
N LYS A 124 20.54 -6.65 11.39
CA LYS A 124 21.05 -5.29 11.60
C LYS A 124 20.70 -4.72 12.99
N ASN A 125 19.63 -5.19 13.62
CA ASN A 125 19.16 -4.74 14.94
C ASN A 125 19.58 -5.68 16.08
N GLY A 126 19.98 -6.93 15.80
CA GLY A 126 20.44 -7.92 16.78
C GLY A 126 21.93 -7.87 17.12
N GLY A 127 22.71 -7.04 16.43
CA GLY A 127 24.13 -6.81 16.73
C GLY A 127 24.32 -5.57 17.60
N ASN A 128 24.03 -5.68 18.90
CA ASN A 128 24.46 -4.70 19.90
C ASN A 128 24.89 -5.39 21.19
#